data_AF-A0A520D8M7-F1
#
_entry.id   AF-A0A520D8M7-F1
#
_cell.length_a   1.000
_cell.length_b   1.000
_cell.length_c   1.000
_cell.angle_alpha   90.00
_cell.angle_beta   90.00
_cell.angle_gamma   90.00
#
_symmetry.space_group_name_H-M   'P 1'
#
loop_
_entity.id
_entity.type
_entity.pdbx_description
1 polymer ?
#
loop_
_entity_poly.entity_id
_entity_poly.type
_entity_poly.pdbx_seq_one_letter_code
_entity_poly.pdbx_strand_id
1 'polypeptide(L)' 'MESQYGICRVAVAPLRAEASDKAEIVSQLLFGDHVEIIQKEERWWLIQNGYDGYQGWMDFRQLASISQAQFI' A
#
# COMPACT_ATOMS: atom_id res chain seq x y z
N MET A 1 -3.14 -5.42 18.38
CA MET A 1 -3.31 -5.83 16.97
C MET A 1 -1.93 -5.82 16.36
N GLU A 2 -1.50 -6.90 15.72
CA GLU A 2 -0.22 -6.92 15.03
C GLU A 2 -0.34 -6.09 13.74
N SER A 3 0.47 -5.04 13.61
CA SER A 3 0.59 -4.26 12.38
C SER A 3 1.16 -5.16 11.27
N GLN A 4 0.57 -5.10 10.08
CA GLN A 4 1.05 -5.81 8.90
C GLN A 4 1.73 -4.83 7.95
N TYR A 5 2.89 -5.19 7.43
CA TYR A 5 3.72 -4.30 6.63
C TYR A 5 3.93 -4.85 5.21
N GLY A 6 4.10 -3.93 4.26
CA GLY A 6 4.40 -4.24 2.88
C GLY A 6 5.50 -3.33 2.31
N ILE A 7 6.10 -3.79 1.23
CA ILE A 7 6.99 -2.99 0.38
C ILE A 7 6.49 -3.01 -1.06
N CYS A 8 6.50 -1.85 -1.71
CA CYS A 8 6.16 -1.76 -3.13
C CYS A 8 7.21 -2.49 -3.99
N ARG A 9 6.79 -3.50 -4.76
CA ARG A 9 7.68 -4.33 -5.60
C ARG A 9 7.61 -4.04 -7.09
N VAL A 10 6.86 -3.01 -7.48
CA VAL A 10 6.74 -2.54 -8.87
C VAL A 10 7.30 -1.13 -8.96
N ALA A 11 7.64 -0.67 -10.16
CA ALA A 11 8.23 0.66 -10.37
C ALA A 11 7.34 1.80 -9.83
N VAL A 12 6.04 1.74 -10.14
CA VAL A 12 5.02 2.68 -9.69
C VAL A 12 3.73 1.90 -9.41
N ALA A 13 3.15 2.09 -8.22
CA ALA A 13 1.85 1.52 -7.87
C ALA A 13 0.85 2.65 -7.57
N PRO A 14 -0.30 2.73 -8.27
CA PRO A 14 -1.28 3.78 -8.01
C PRO A 14 -2.01 3.53 -6.69
N LEU A 15 -2.15 4.60 -5.89
CA LEU A 15 -3.07 4.65 -4.77
C LEU A 15 -4.36 5.34 -5.21
N ARG A 16 -5.50 4.73 -4.88
CA ARG A 16 -6.82 5.16 -5.32
C ARG A 16 -7.68 5.65 -4.15
N ALA A 17 -8.60 6.56 -4.45
CA ALA A 17 -9.55 7.10 -3.47
C ALA A 17 -10.46 6.02 -2.87
N GLU A 18 -10.81 5.00 -3.65
CA GLU A 18 -11.72 3.91 -3.25
C GLU A 18 -11.18 2.56 -3.76
N ALA A 19 -11.70 1.46 -3.19
CA ALA A 19 -11.41 0.07 -3.56
C ALA A 19 -12.00 -0.32 -4.94
N SER A 20 -11.60 0.37 -6.01
CA SER A 20 -12.17 0.18 -7.35
C SER A 20 -11.21 0.59 -8.46
N ASP A 21 -11.20 -0.15 -9.58
CA ASP A 21 -10.41 0.21 -10.76
C ASP A 21 -10.88 1.51 -11.40
N LYS A 22 -12.13 1.92 -11.14
CA LYS A 22 -12.74 3.14 -11.65
C LYS A 22 -12.46 4.36 -10.78
N ALA A 23 -11.93 4.17 -9.57
CA ALA A 23 -11.65 5.26 -8.64
C ALA A 23 -10.48 6.12 -9.12
N GLU A 24 -10.51 7.40 -8.78
CA GLU A 24 -9.43 8.34 -9.06
C GLU A 24 -8.12 7.86 -8.42
N ILE A 25 -7.01 8.08 -9.13
CA ILE A 25 -5.66 7.91 -8.59
C ILE A 25 -5.32 9.18 -7.81
N VAL A 26 -5.17 9.06 -6.50
CA VAL A 26 -4.94 10.19 -5.58
C VAL A 26 -3.48 10.34 -5.17
N SER A 27 -2.69 9.28 -5.32
CA SER A 27 -1.25 9.27 -5.05
C SER A 27 -0.61 8.05 -5.73
N GLN A 28 0.68 7.83 -5.50
CA GLN A 28 1.42 6.67 -5.99
C GLN A 28 2.51 6.26 -5.00
N LEU A 29 2.82 4.97 -4.98
CA LEU A 29 4.04 4.43 -4.37
C LEU A 29 5.09 4.21 -5.46
N LEU A 30 6.35 4.38 -5.10
CA LEU A 30 7.51 4.02 -5.90
C LEU A 30 8.10 2.69 -5.42
N PHE A 31 8.92 2.05 -6.27
CA PHE A 31 9.62 0.83 -5.89
C PHE A 31 10.42 1.02 -4.59
N GLY A 32 10.21 0.13 -3.63
CA GLY A 32 10.87 0.18 -2.33
C GLY A 32 10.12 0.96 -1.26
N ASP A 33 9.05 1.69 -1.60
CA ASP A 33 8.26 2.39 -0.58
C ASP A 33 7.64 1.39 0.41
N HIS A 34 7.83 1.68 1.70
CA HIS A 34 7.28 0.90 2.79
C HIS A 34 5.88 1.38 3.15
N VAL A 35 4.99 0.45 3.47
CA VAL A 35 3.63 0.75 3.87
C VAL A 35 3.18 -0.07 5.08
N GLU A 36 2.34 0.53 5.90
CA GLU A 36 1.51 -0.20 6.86
C GLU A 36 0.17 -0.55 6.21
N ILE A 37 -0.30 -1.78 6.40
CA ILE A 37 -1.58 -2.26 5.87
C ILE A 37 -2.67 -2.02 6.91
N ILE A 38 -3.58 -1.10 6.60
CA ILE A 38 -4.65 -0.65 7.49
C ILE A 38 -5.88 -1.56 7.35
N GLN A 39 -6.24 -1.92 6.12
CA GLN A 39 -7.43 -2.74 5.82
C GLN A 39 -7.21 -3.61 4.59
N LYS A 40 -7.86 -4.79 4.57
CA LYS A 40 -7.80 -5.73 3.46
C LYS A 40 -9.21 -6.09 2.98
N GLU A 41 -9.49 -5.86 1.70
CA GLU A 41 -10.77 -6.20 1.06
C GLU A 41 -10.52 -6.90 -0.28
N GLU A 42 -10.70 -8.21 -0.33
CA GLU A 42 -10.45 -9.00 -1.54
C GLU A 42 -9.08 -8.67 -2.18
N ARG A 43 -9.08 -7.95 -3.31
CA ARG A 43 -7.87 -7.49 -4.00
C ARG A 43 -7.40 -6.09 -3.60
N TRP A 44 -8.20 -5.31 -2.90
CA TRP A 44 -7.92 -3.92 -2.54
C TRP A 44 -7.49 -3.81 -1.09
N TRP A 45 -6.28 -3.33 -0.86
CA TRP A 45 -5.79 -3.08 0.49
C TRP A 45 -5.66 -1.57 0.68
N LEU A 46 -6.22 -1.07 1.78
CA LEU A 46 -5.97 0.28 2.26
C LEU A 46 -4.63 0.27 2.97
N ILE A 47 -3.73 1.12 2.52
CA ILE A 47 -2.40 1.25 3.11
C ILE A 47 -2.16 2.66 3.58
N GLN A 48 -1.18 2.82 4.47
CA GLN A 48 -0.58 4.09 4.82
C GLN A 48 0.89 4.06 4.41
N ASN A 49 1.32 5.03 3.61
CA ASN A 49 2.72 5.18 3.22
C ASN A 49 3.56 5.54 4.45
N GLY A 50 4.65 4.80 4.67
CA GLY A 50 5.55 5.01 5.80
C GLY A 50 6.35 6.32 5.71
N TYR A 51 6.49 6.91 4.52
CA TYR A 51 7.24 8.14 4.30
C TYR A 51 6.44 9.41 4.62
N ASP A 52 5.25 9.56 4.04
CA ASP A 52 4.43 10.77 4.14
C ASP A 52 3.13 10.58 4.95
N GLY A 53 2.83 9.35 5.38
CA GLY A 53 1.60 9.02 6.09
C GLY A 53 0.34 9.05 5.22
N TYR A 54 0.46 9.20 3.89
CA TYR A 54 -0.70 9.29 3.01
C TYR A 54 -1.39 7.92 2.88
N GLN A 55 -2.72 7.91 2.86
CA GLN A 55 -3.52 6.69 2.75
C GLN A 55 -4.19 6.57 1.40
N GLY A 56 -4.30 5.34 0.92
CA GLY A 56 -5.06 5.03 -0.29
C GLY A 56 -5.18 3.54 -0.58
N TRP A 57 -6.09 3.21 -1.48
CA TRP A 57 -6.37 1.84 -1.88
C TRP A 57 -5.49 1.38 -3.03
N MET A 58 -4.98 0.16 -2.97
CA MET A 58 -4.19 -0.42 -4.06
C MET A 58 -4.42 -1.92 -4.23
N ASP A 59 -4.06 -2.45 -5.40
CA ASP A 59 -4.03 -3.90 -5.64
C ASP A 59 -2.89 -4.53 -4.83
N PHE A 60 -3.21 -5.45 -3.92
CA PHE A 60 -2.23 -6.07 -3.03
C PHE A 60 -1.10 -6.81 -3.76
N ARG A 61 -1.30 -7.21 -5.02
CA ARG A 61 -0.28 -7.90 -5.82
C ARG A 61 0.91 -6.99 -6.17
N GLN A 62 0.78 -5.69 -5.94
CA GLN A 62 1.88 -4.74 -6.13
C GLN A 62 2.76 -4.60 -4.86
N LEU A 63 2.35 -5.23 -3.74
CA LEU A 63 3.12 -5.31 -2.51
C LEU A 63 3.77 -6.68 -2.34
N ALA A 64 4.93 -6.71 -1.71
CA ALA A 64 5.48 -7.90 -1.06
C ALA A 64 5.37 -7.71 0.46
N SER A 65 4.96 -8.76 1.18
CA SER A 65 4.90 -8.72 2.64
C SER A 65 6.30 -8.61 3.23
N ILE A 66 6.45 -7.78 4.26
CA ILE A 66 7.69 -7.66 5.02
C ILE A 66 7.42 -7.75 6.52
N SER A 67 8.44 -8.10 7.28
CA SER A 67 8.40 -8.06 8.75
C SER A 67 8.52 -6.64 9.27
N GLN A 68 8.11 -6.42 10.53
CA GLN A 68 8.31 -5.14 11.21
C GLN A 68 9.80 -4.74 11.26
N ALA A 69 10.72 -5.69 11.40
CA ALA A 69 12.16 -5.41 11.42
C ALA A 69 12.69 -4.90 10.07
N GLN A 70 11.98 -5.16 8.97
CA GLN A 70 12.31 -4.64 7.64
C GLN A 70 11.65 -3.28 7.36
N PHE A 71 10.65 -2.89 8.16
CA PHE A 71 10.01 -1.58 8.10
C PHE A 71 10.83 -0.60 8.93
N ILE A 72 11.88 -0.03 8.33
CA ILE A 72 12.83 0.90 8.97
C ILE A 72 12.55 2.33 8.49
#